data_AF-A0A2H5X0C2-F1
#
_entry.id   AF-A0A2H5X0C2-F1
#
_cell.length_a   1.000
_cell.length_b   1.000
_cell.length_c   1.000
_cell.angle_alpha   90.00
_cell.angle_beta   90.00
_cell.angle_gamma   90.00
#
_symmetry.space_group_name_H-M   'P 1'
#
loop_
_entity.id
_entity.type
_entity.pdbx_description
1 polymer ?
#
loop_
_entity_poly.entity_id
_entity_poly.type
_entity_poly.pdbx_seq_one_letter_code
_entity_poly.pdbx_strand_id
1 'polypeptide(L)'
;MGLYLGNTGAASDGVLVDGSNPFGIRVTINNSNTGGVTGGTGAGNGADVMTGVELAIPLSALGNPTGSFKVCVFINGLFHDYLSNQVLAGIGGGGNLGEPRQVNFGNIPGSQYFVVQPEVARYSISGVIELREYGGDVTQIPVSIELRQNGVPVRTETLYTDASGNYTIPDVEPGTYDIAFKASHWLRVVVQGVEVVNTDVTGIDVSLTNGDIDGDNEVTLFDFGALVAAFGSVPGDGNWNPDADLDGDLEVTLFDFGVLVRNFGAIGDE
;
A
#
# COMPACT_ATOMS: atom_id res chain seq x y z
N MET A 1 -17.13 -26.03 22.03
CA MET A 1 -16.13 -26.59 22.97
C MET A 1 -14.83 -25.87 22.75
N GLY A 2 -14.18 -25.37 23.80
CA GLY A 2 -12.80 -24.89 23.71
C GLY A 2 -11.86 -26.08 23.51
N LEU A 3 -10.82 -25.91 22.68
CA LEU A 3 -9.77 -26.90 22.49
C LEU A 3 -8.53 -26.48 23.28
N TYR A 4 -7.87 -27.45 23.92
CA TYR A 4 -6.58 -27.21 24.56
C TYR A 4 -5.47 -27.22 23.50
N LEU A 5 -4.83 -26.08 23.28
CA LEU A 5 -3.82 -25.90 22.24
C LEU A 5 -2.40 -26.28 22.70
N GLY A 6 -2.16 -26.36 24.01
CA GLY A 6 -0.88 -26.73 24.61
C GLY A 6 -0.45 -25.78 25.74
N ASN A 7 0.78 -25.94 26.20
CA ASN A 7 1.43 -25.07 27.18
C ASN A 7 2.86 -24.72 26.77
N THR A 8 3.48 -23.76 27.45
CA THR A 8 4.91 -23.46 27.32
C THR A 8 5.43 -22.84 28.62
N GLY A 9 6.76 -22.83 28.79
CA GLY A 9 7.41 -22.24 29.96
C GLY A 9 7.50 -20.72 29.90
N ALA A 10 7.82 -20.10 31.04
CA ALA A 10 8.20 -18.69 31.07
C ALA A 10 9.52 -18.48 30.31
N ALA A 11 9.65 -17.32 29.63
CA ALA A 11 10.82 -16.97 28.81
C ALA A 11 11.16 -18.02 27.72
N SER A 12 10.14 -18.53 27.02
CA SER A 12 10.30 -19.40 25.86
C SER A 12 10.16 -18.64 24.54
N ASP A 13 10.37 -19.34 23.42
CA ASP A 13 10.08 -18.87 22.05
C ASP A 13 8.56 -18.87 21.71
N GLY A 14 7.74 -19.22 22.71
CA GLY A 14 6.29 -19.24 22.65
C GLY A 14 5.67 -20.44 21.95
N VAL A 15 6.46 -21.43 21.52
CA VAL A 15 5.93 -22.66 20.93
C VAL A 15 5.21 -23.49 21.99
N LEU A 16 3.96 -23.85 21.68
CA LEU A 16 3.10 -24.68 22.53
C LEU A 16 3.44 -26.17 22.37
N VAL A 17 3.51 -26.88 23.49
CA VAL A 17 3.71 -28.34 23.58
C VAL A 17 2.53 -29.04 24.27
N ASP A 18 2.46 -30.36 24.16
CA ASP A 18 1.45 -31.23 24.79
C ASP A 18 -0.02 -30.94 24.45
N GLY A 19 -0.29 -30.29 23.30
CA GLY A 19 -1.63 -29.98 22.82
C GLY A 19 -1.79 -30.12 21.31
N SER A 20 -2.95 -29.73 20.79
CA SER A 20 -3.24 -29.70 19.36
C SER A 20 -3.32 -28.26 18.88
N ASN A 21 -2.27 -27.81 18.18
CA ASN A 21 -2.12 -26.43 17.71
C ASN A 21 -1.99 -26.37 16.17
N PRO A 22 -3.06 -26.69 15.42
CA PRO A 22 -3.00 -26.85 13.96
C PRO A 22 -2.66 -25.55 13.22
N PHE A 23 -2.87 -24.40 13.86
CA PHE A 23 -2.61 -23.09 13.27
C PHE A 23 -1.31 -22.45 13.77
N GLY A 24 -0.58 -23.08 14.69
CA GLY A 24 0.70 -22.56 15.16
C GLY A 24 0.59 -21.29 16.02
N ILE A 25 -0.46 -21.17 16.82
CA ILE A 25 -0.61 -20.11 17.84
C ILE A 25 0.57 -20.17 18.81
N ARG A 26 1.14 -19.02 19.17
CA ARG A 26 2.26 -18.94 20.11
C ARG A 26 1.92 -18.03 21.28
N VAL A 27 2.38 -18.38 22.48
CA VAL A 27 2.24 -17.53 23.66
C VAL A 27 3.52 -17.61 24.47
N THR A 28 4.06 -16.50 24.93
CA THR A 28 5.18 -16.52 25.88
C THR A 28 4.92 -15.53 26.99
N ILE A 29 5.54 -15.76 28.14
CA ILE A 29 5.45 -14.86 29.28
C ILE A 29 6.83 -14.52 29.78
N ASN A 30 7.13 -13.23 29.79
CA ASN A 30 8.28 -12.68 30.49
C ASN A 30 7.81 -12.12 31.84
N ASN A 31 7.85 -12.98 32.86
CA ASN A 31 7.38 -12.66 34.21
C ASN A 31 8.44 -11.91 35.07
N SER A 32 9.34 -11.16 34.44
CA SER A 32 10.40 -10.41 35.12
C SER A 32 9.92 -9.09 35.72
N ASN A 33 8.84 -8.51 35.18
CA ASN A 33 8.24 -7.31 35.74
C ASN A 33 7.19 -7.67 36.80
N THR A 34 7.52 -7.42 38.07
CA THR A 34 6.62 -7.59 39.21
C THR A 34 6.00 -6.27 39.70
N GLY A 35 6.36 -5.14 39.09
CA GLY A 35 5.94 -3.79 39.51
C GLY A 35 4.72 -3.23 38.76
N GLY A 36 3.96 -4.07 38.05
CA GLY A 36 2.83 -3.67 37.21
C GLY A 36 1.55 -3.28 37.96
N VAL A 37 0.39 -3.50 37.33
CA VAL A 37 -0.91 -3.17 37.92
C VAL A 37 -1.16 -4.01 39.17
N THR A 38 -1.13 -3.36 40.35
CA THR A 38 -1.41 -4.02 41.62
C THR A 38 -2.89 -4.37 41.76
N GLY A 39 -3.18 -5.43 42.53
CA GLY A 39 -4.55 -5.81 42.84
C GLY A 39 -5.25 -4.75 43.68
N GLY A 40 -6.50 -4.45 43.34
CA GLY A 40 -7.30 -3.44 44.04
C GLY A 40 -8.55 -3.07 43.25
N THR A 41 -9.30 -2.08 43.73
CA THR A 41 -10.52 -1.57 43.07
C THR A 41 -10.34 -0.20 42.44
N GLY A 42 -9.21 0.46 42.68
CA GLY A 42 -8.86 1.73 42.04
C GLY A 42 -8.50 1.54 40.58
N ALA A 43 -8.57 2.61 39.79
CA ALA A 43 -8.03 2.61 38.44
C ALA A 43 -6.51 2.46 38.50
N GLY A 44 -5.98 1.36 37.96
CA GLY A 44 -4.55 1.15 37.76
C GLY A 44 -4.16 1.44 36.31
N ASN A 45 -2.93 1.89 36.10
CA ASN A 45 -2.35 2.07 34.77
C ASN A 45 -1.11 1.18 34.64
N GLY A 46 -1.05 0.39 33.57
CA GLY A 46 0.10 -0.46 33.24
C GLY A 46 1.14 0.23 32.33
N ALA A 47 1.12 1.55 32.19
CA ALA A 47 1.97 2.28 31.25
C ALA A 47 3.48 2.02 31.41
N ASP A 48 3.95 1.72 32.63
CA ASP A 48 5.36 1.42 32.91
C ASP A 48 5.69 -0.08 32.78
N VAL A 49 4.72 -0.90 32.36
CA VAL A 49 4.89 -2.35 32.16
C VAL A 49 5.56 -2.62 30.82
N MET A 50 6.86 -2.89 30.84
CA MET A 50 7.66 -3.17 29.64
C MET A 50 7.87 -4.65 29.32
N THR A 51 7.47 -5.56 30.23
CA THR A 51 7.49 -7.02 30.00
C THR A 51 6.20 -7.64 30.50
N GLY A 52 5.75 -8.73 29.85
CA GLY A 52 4.46 -9.34 30.16
C GLY A 52 4.18 -10.58 29.31
N VAL A 53 2.93 -10.73 28.88
CA VAL A 53 2.49 -11.82 27.99
C VAL A 53 2.52 -11.34 26.55
N GLU A 54 3.14 -12.14 25.69
CA GLU A 54 3.07 -11.97 24.23
C GLU A 54 2.26 -13.13 23.64
N LEU A 55 1.35 -12.82 22.71
CA LEU A 55 0.47 -13.78 22.07
C LEU A 55 0.46 -13.52 20.56
N ALA A 56 0.81 -14.54 19.77
CA ALA A 56 0.73 -14.50 18.32
C ALA A 56 -0.36 -15.47 17.85
N ILE A 57 -1.38 -14.92 17.18
CA ILE A 57 -2.50 -15.68 16.61
C ILE A 57 -2.48 -15.46 15.09
N PRO A 58 -2.20 -16.50 14.28
CA PRO A 58 -2.33 -16.39 12.84
C PRO A 58 -3.78 -16.08 12.44
N LEU A 59 -3.99 -15.19 11.46
CA LEU A 59 -5.33 -14.81 11.00
C LEU A 59 -6.14 -16.01 10.50
N SER A 60 -5.47 -17.06 9.98
CA SER A 60 -6.10 -18.33 9.61
C SER A 60 -6.77 -19.05 10.77
N ALA A 61 -6.25 -18.92 12.00
CA ALA A 61 -6.90 -19.43 13.21
C ALA A 61 -8.20 -18.68 13.55
N LEU A 62 -8.35 -17.45 13.04
CA LEU A 62 -9.52 -16.59 13.20
C LEU A 62 -10.48 -16.66 12.00
N GLY A 63 -10.22 -17.53 11.03
CA GLY A 63 -11.03 -17.65 9.81
C GLY A 63 -10.66 -16.65 8.71
N ASN A 64 -9.43 -16.12 8.70
CA ASN A 64 -8.92 -15.14 7.75
C ASN A 64 -9.79 -13.87 7.66
N PRO A 65 -9.96 -13.12 8.77
CA PRO A 65 -10.70 -11.86 8.72
C PRO A 65 -10.02 -10.89 7.76
N THR A 66 -10.79 -10.37 6.80
CA THR A 66 -10.35 -9.34 5.84
C THR A 66 -10.69 -7.93 6.30
N GLY A 67 -11.58 -7.81 7.29
CA GLY A 67 -11.97 -6.54 7.91
C GLY A 67 -11.39 -6.39 9.32
N SER A 68 -11.56 -5.19 9.87
CA SER A 68 -11.22 -4.93 11.27
C SER A 68 -11.95 -5.87 12.22
N PHE A 69 -11.27 -6.36 13.25
CA PHE A 69 -11.87 -7.19 14.29
C PHE A 69 -11.55 -6.64 15.68
N LYS A 70 -12.39 -6.99 16.65
CA LYS A 70 -12.27 -6.50 18.03
C LYS A 70 -11.57 -7.56 18.88
N VAL A 71 -10.61 -7.13 19.69
CA VAL A 71 -9.89 -7.98 20.63
C VAL A 71 -10.17 -7.51 22.05
N CYS A 72 -10.64 -8.44 22.88
CA CYS A 72 -10.86 -8.25 24.31
C CYS A 72 -9.97 -9.25 25.06
N VAL A 73 -9.19 -8.75 26.02
CA VAL A 73 -8.32 -9.57 26.85
C VAL A 73 -8.64 -9.24 28.30
N PHE A 74 -8.87 -10.27 29.12
CA PHE A 74 -9.15 -10.14 30.55
C PHE A 74 -8.58 -11.33 31.31
N ILE A 75 -8.36 -11.13 32.60
CA ILE A 75 -7.90 -12.20 33.50
C ILE A 75 -9.11 -12.93 34.08
N ASN A 76 -9.03 -14.26 34.15
CA ASN A 76 -10.01 -15.09 34.84
C ASN A 76 -9.35 -16.00 35.90
N GLY A 77 -10.19 -16.62 36.73
CA GLY A 77 -9.77 -17.60 37.72
C GLY A 77 -9.35 -18.93 37.09
N LEU A 78 -8.64 -19.75 37.87
CA LEU A 78 -8.14 -21.08 37.47
C LEU A 78 -9.22 -21.99 36.88
N PHE A 79 -10.44 -21.92 37.41
CA PHE A 79 -11.58 -22.72 36.95
C PHE A 79 -12.40 -22.05 35.86
N HIS A 80 -11.96 -20.89 35.36
CA HIS A 80 -12.64 -20.07 34.35
C HIS A 80 -14.08 -19.68 34.72
N ASP A 81 -14.39 -19.66 36.01
CA ASP A 81 -15.70 -19.38 36.62
C ASP A 81 -15.78 -18.00 37.29
N TYR A 82 -14.71 -17.20 37.16
CA TYR A 82 -14.61 -15.90 37.78
C TYR A 82 -13.78 -14.93 36.93
N LEU A 83 -14.33 -13.75 36.62
CA LEU A 83 -13.71 -12.73 35.78
C LEU A 83 -13.16 -11.59 36.66
N SER A 84 -11.89 -11.26 36.48
CA SER A 84 -11.19 -10.18 37.20
C SER A 84 -11.61 -8.80 36.69
N ASN A 85 -11.38 -7.76 37.49
CA ASN A 85 -11.47 -6.37 37.02
C ASN A 85 -10.29 -5.96 36.11
N GLN A 86 -9.30 -6.83 35.92
CA GLN A 86 -8.16 -6.61 35.02
C GLN A 86 -8.54 -6.99 33.58
N VAL A 87 -9.01 -5.99 32.83
CA VAL A 87 -9.34 -6.04 31.40
C VAL A 87 -8.37 -5.11 30.67
N LEU A 88 -7.78 -5.55 29.56
CA LEU A 88 -6.73 -4.80 28.84
C LEU A 88 -7.20 -3.41 28.38
N ALA A 89 -8.45 -3.29 27.91
CA ALA A 89 -9.04 -2.01 27.53
C ALA A 89 -9.58 -1.20 28.74
N GLY A 90 -9.50 -1.74 29.95
CA GLY A 90 -9.96 -1.12 31.19
C GLY A 90 -11.49 -1.15 31.39
N ILE A 91 -11.90 -1.05 32.66
CA ILE A 91 -13.32 -0.94 33.07
C ILE A 91 -13.64 0.33 33.86
N GLY A 92 -12.68 1.25 33.99
CA GLY A 92 -12.84 2.47 34.81
C GLY A 92 -12.68 2.26 36.33
N GLY A 93 -12.07 1.15 36.75
CA GLY A 93 -11.99 0.73 38.15
C GLY A 93 -13.21 -0.09 38.59
N GLY A 94 -13.23 -0.51 39.86
CA GLY A 94 -14.28 -1.35 40.43
C GLY A 94 -13.79 -2.73 40.90
N GLY A 95 -14.68 -3.49 41.53
CA GLY A 95 -14.40 -4.86 41.97
C GLY A 95 -14.36 -5.84 40.80
N ASN A 96 -13.88 -7.06 41.07
CA ASN A 96 -13.95 -8.16 40.10
C ASN A 96 -15.39 -8.40 39.63
N LEU A 97 -15.55 -8.81 38.38
CA LEU A 97 -16.85 -8.89 37.70
C LEU A 97 -17.63 -10.17 38.03
N GLY A 98 -16.96 -11.18 38.58
CA GLY A 98 -17.62 -12.39 39.07
C GLY A 98 -17.86 -13.44 37.98
N GLU A 99 -18.95 -14.19 38.11
CA GLU A 99 -19.31 -15.30 37.20
C GLU A 99 -19.37 -14.82 35.73
N PRO A 100 -18.49 -15.31 34.82
CA PRO A 100 -18.37 -14.81 33.46
C PRO A 100 -19.67 -14.83 32.66
N ARG A 101 -20.56 -15.81 32.90
CA ARG A 101 -21.87 -15.89 32.21
C ARG A 101 -22.82 -14.75 32.58
N GLN A 102 -22.57 -14.06 33.69
CA GLN A 102 -23.34 -12.91 34.17
C GLN A 102 -22.72 -11.58 33.76
N VAL A 103 -21.50 -11.58 33.20
CA VAL A 103 -20.80 -10.37 32.78
C VAL A 103 -21.22 -9.98 31.36
N ASN A 104 -21.69 -8.74 31.21
CA ASN A 104 -21.90 -8.12 29.92
C ASN A 104 -21.13 -6.80 29.85
N PHE A 105 -20.04 -6.77 29.07
CA PHE A 105 -19.24 -5.57 28.90
C PHE A 105 -20.00 -4.39 28.27
N GLY A 106 -21.08 -4.64 27.53
CA GLY A 106 -21.93 -3.56 27.01
C GLY A 106 -22.63 -2.73 28.10
N ASN A 107 -22.65 -3.22 29.35
CA ASN A 107 -23.18 -2.49 30.50
C ASN A 107 -22.12 -1.62 31.18
N ILE A 108 -20.84 -1.70 30.77
CA ILE A 108 -19.74 -0.90 31.31
C ILE A 108 -19.49 0.27 30.35
N PRO A 109 -19.42 1.52 30.84
CA PRO A 109 -19.07 2.65 29.99
C PRO A 109 -17.71 2.46 29.30
N GLY A 110 -17.64 2.85 28.02
CA GLY A 110 -16.43 2.73 27.20
C GLY A 110 -16.38 1.45 26.35
N SER A 111 -15.28 1.25 25.63
CA SER A 111 -15.04 0.03 24.85
C SER A 111 -14.12 -0.89 25.64
N GLN A 112 -14.60 -2.08 26.02
CA GLN A 112 -13.77 -3.12 26.67
C GLN A 112 -12.99 -3.97 25.66
N TYR A 113 -12.67 -3.40 24.50
CA TYR A 113 -11.90 -4.01 23.44
C TYR A 113 -11.07 -2.95 22.73
N PHE A 114 -10.01 -3.37 22.05
CA PHE A 114 -9.34 -2.58 21.03
C PHE A 114 -9.65 -3.17 19.65
N VAL A 115 -9.51 -2.36 18.60
CA VAL A 115 -9.73 -2.79 17.22
C VAL A 115 -8.38 -3.12 16.61
N VAL A 116 -8.25 -4.32 16.05
CA VAL A 116 -7.14 -4.71 15.18
C VAL A 116 -7.61 -4.55 13.74
N GLN A 117 -6.84 -3.83 12.95
CA GLN A 117 -7.01 -3.78 11.50
C GLN A 117 -5.92 -4.67 10.92
N PRO A 118 -6.25 -5.80 10.27
CA PRO A 118 -5.25 -6.55 9.54
C PRO A 118 -4.67 -5.61 8.46
N GLU A 119 -3.35 -5.48 8.44
CA GLU A 119 -2.67 -4.70 7.41
C GLU A 119 -3.00 -5.32 6.05
N VAL A 120 -3.55 -4.52 5.15
CA VAL A 120 -3.74 -4.97 3.76
C VAL A 120 -2.33 -5.16 3.21
N ALA A 121 -1.99 -6.39 2.83
CA ALA A 121 -0.70 -6.64 2.20
C ALA A 121 -0.59 -5.75 0.97
N ARG A 122 0.56 -5.08 0.80
CA ARG A 122 0.83 -4.25 -0.35
C ARG A 122 2.04 -4.76 -1.10
N TYR A 123 2.01 -4.58 -2.40
CA TYR A 123 3.00 -5.04 -3.35
C TYR A 123 3.45 -3.89 -4.22
N SER A 124 4.45 -4.13 -5.05
CA SER A 124 4.93 -3.18 -6.05
C SER A 124 4.65 -3.67 -7.46
N ILE A 125 4.51 -2.73 -8.38
CA ILE A 125 4.50 -2.99 -9.82
C ILE A 125 5.72 -2.29 -10.42
N SER A 126 6.49 -2.99 -11.25
CA SER A 126 7.72 -2.45 -11.85
C SER A 126 7.92 -2.90 -13.29
N GLY A 127 8.69 -2.12 -14.03
CA GLY A 127 9.06 -2.36 -15.40
C GLY A 127 9.94 -1.23 -15.94
N VAL A 128 10.02 -1.15 -17.26
CA VAL A 128 10.77 -0.15 -18.01
C VAL A 128 9.81 0.71 -18.84
N ILE A 129 9.98 2.02 -18.78
CA ILE A 129 9.33 2.98 -19.67
C ILE A 129 10.37 3.44 -20.69
N GLU A 130 10.13 3.15 -21.97
CA GLU A 130 10.88 3.74 -23.08
C GLU A 130 10.16 5.00 -23.56
N LEU A 131 10.85 6.14 -23.48
CA LEU A 131 10.43 7.39 -24.11
C LEU A 131 11.03 7.42 -25.52
N ARG A 132 10.24 7.05 -26.53
CA ARG A 132 10.77 6.85 -27.87
C ARG A 132 11.26 8.16 -28.48
N GLU A 133 12.28 8.01 -29.32
CA GLU A 133 12.90 9.08 -30.10
C GLU A 133 13.48 10.26 -29.27
N TYR A 134 13.69 10.07 -27.96
CA TYR A 134 14.21 11.10 -27.05
C TYR A 134 15.67 10.82 -26.65
N GLY A 135 16.54 11.79 -26.87
CA GLY A 135 17.96 11.76 -26.52
C GLY A 135 18.32 12.55 -25.25
N GLY A 136 17.38 13.30 -24.69
CA GLY A 136 17.56 14.06 -23.45
C GLY A 136 17.60 13.19 -22.17
N ASP A 137 17.67 13.86 -21.01
CA ASP A 137 17.71 13.17 -19.72
C ASP A 137 16.32 12.67 -19.30
N VAL A 138 16.06 11.38 -19.56
CA VAL A 138 14.80 10.70 -19.20
C VAL A 138 14.46 10.78 -17.71
N THR A 139 15.44 10.99 -16.82
CA THR A 139 15.19 11.07 -15.37
C THR A 139 14.46 12.34 -14.95
N GLN A 140 14.42 13.35 -15.84
CA GLN A 140 13.75 14.63 -15.59
C GLN A 140 12.34 14.67 -16.17
N ILE A 141 11.91 13.62 -16.89
CA ILE A 141 10.60 13.59 -17.53
C ILE A 141 9.55 13.02 -16.56
N PRO A 142 8.56 13.82 -16.11
CA PRO A 142 7.49 13.31 -15.29
C PRO A 142 6.55 12.43 -16.13
N VAL A 143 6.26 11.23 -15.65
CA VAL A 143 5.27 10.33 -16.25
C VAL A 143 4.07 10.24 -15.34
N SER A 144 2.90 10.63 -15.85
CA SER A 144 1.61 10.41 -15.19
C SER A 144 1.21 8.95 -15.32
N ILE A 145 0.88 8.35 -14.18
CA ILE A 145 0.41 6.98 -14.07
C ILE A 145 -1.00 6.97 -13.49
N GLU A 146 -1.86 6.14 -14.06
CA GLU A 146 -3.16 5.83 -13.48
C GLU A 146 -3.30 4.32 -13.31
N LEU A 147 -3.60 3.88 -12.08
CA LEU A 147 -4.10 2.53 -11.83
C LEU A 147 -5.62 2.62 -11.93
N ARG A 148 -6.21 1.89 -12.87
CA ARG A 148 -7.64 1.92 -13.15
C ARG A 148 -8.28 0.58 -12.82
N GLN A 149 -9.49 0.64 -12.29
CA GLN A 149 -10.34 -0.53 -12.09
C GLN A 149 -11.70 -0.25 -12.73
N ASN A 150 -12.14 -1.14 -13.63
CA ASN A 150 -13.37 -0.96 -14.42
C ASN A 150 -13.39 0.37 -15.19
N GLY A 151 -12.24 0.77 -15.73
CA GLY A 151 -12.07 2.03 -16.48
C GLY A 151 -12.02 3.30 -15.64
N VAL A 152 -12.09 3.20 -14.30
CA VAL A 152 -12.03 4.36 -13.40
C VAL A 152 -10.67 4.42 -12.71
N PRO A 153 -9.94 5.56 -12.78
CA PRO A 153 -8.73 5.75 -11.99
C PRO A 153 -9.01 5.63 -10.49
N VAL A 154 -8.36 4.67 -9.83
CA VAL A 154 -8.41 4.49 -8.37
C VAL A 154 -7.17 5.05 -7.68
N ARG A 155 -6.09 5.26 -8.44
CA ARG A 155 -4.88 5.97 -8.03
C ARG A 155 -4.29 6.69 -9.23
N THR A 156 -3.89 7.94 -9.04
CA THR A 156 -3.15 8.73 -10.01
C THR A 156 -1.92 9.30 -9.32
N GLU A 157 -0.76 9.17 -9.97
CA GLU A 157 0.48 9.74 -9.47
C GLU A 157 1.41 10.13 -10.61
N THR A 158 2.45 10.89 -10.27
CA THR A 158 3.55 11.21 -11.18
C THR A 158 4.78 10.48 -10.67
N LEU A 159 5.44 9.74 -11.55
CA LEU A 159 6.73 9.11 -11.27
C LEU A 159 7.82 9.62 -12.22
N TYR A 160 9.06 9.36 -11.84
CA TYR A 160 10.24 9.57 -12.66
C TYR A 160 10.94 8.21 -12.81
N THR A 161 11.51 7.96 -13.99
CA THR A 161 12.33 6.78 -14.21
C THR A 161 13.76 7.01 -13.76
N ASP A 162 14.51 5.93 -13.55
CA ASP A 162 15.96 6.03 -13.52
C ASP A 162 16.55 6.23 -14.93
N ALA A 163 17.88 6.34 -15.03
CA ALA A 163 18.58 6.59 -16.30
C ALA A 163 18.47 5.42 -17.31
N SER A 164 17.98 4.26 -16.89
CA SER A 164 17.71 3.11 -17.75
C SER A 164 16.21 2.97 -18.08
N GLY A 165 15.37 3.92 -17.66
CA GLY A 165 13.92 3.87 -17.85
C GLY A 165 13.18 3.03 -16.81
N ASN A 166 13.84 2.50 -15.78
CA ASN A 166 13.15 1.66 -14.78
C ASN A 166 12.24 2.52 -13.90
N TYR A 167 11.08 1.97 -13.55
CA TYR A 167 10.13 2.58 -12.62
C TYR A 167 9.62 1.58 -11.57
N THR A 168 9.02 2.10 -10.50
CA THR A 168 8.30 1.28 -9.51
C THR A 168 7.11 2.05 -8.96
N ILE A 169 5.95 1.41 -8.95
CA ILE A 169 4.72 1.83 -8.28
C ILE A 169 4.66 1.05 -6.97
N PRO A 170 4.98 1.65 -5.81
CA PRO A 170 4.92 0.97 -4.53
C PRO A 170 3.49 0.92 -3.98
N ASP A 171 3.28 0.15 -2.92
CA ASP A 171 2.08 0.21 -2.09
C ASP A 171 0.75 -0.11 -2.81
N VAL A 172 0.78 -1.04 -3.76
CA VAL A 172 -0.38 -1.50 -4.52
C VAL A 172 -1.08 -2.63 -3.77
N GLU A 173 -2.37 -2.46 -3.48
CA GLU A 173 -3.21 -3.48 -2.86
C GLU A 173 -3.56 -4.59 -3.88
N PRO A 174 -3.90 -5.82 -3.42
CA PRO A 174 -4.37 -6.86 -4.30
C PRO A 174 -5.58 -6.44 -5.13
N GLY A 175 -5.51 -6.69 -6.43
CA GLY A 175 -6.54 -6.34 -7.39
C GLY A 175 -6.06 -6.54 -8.82
N THR A 176 -7.00 -6.42 -9.76
CA THR A 176 -6.69 -6.35 -11.19
C THR A 176 -6.76 -4.89 -11.62
N TYR A 177 -5.77 -4.42 -12.35
CA TYR A 177 -5.63 -3.03 -12.78
C TYR A 177 -5.36 -2.93 -14.28
N ASP A 178 -5.95 -1.92 -14.91
CA ASP A 178 -5.42 -1.38 -16.16
C ASP A 178 -4.50 -0.21 -15.79
N ILE A 179 -3.28 -0.18 -16.31
CA ILE A 179 -2.27 0.82 -15.93
C ILE A 179 -2.02 1.74 -17.12
N ALA A 180 -2.39 3.00 -16.99
CA ALA A 180 -2.15 4.02 -18.01
C ALA A 180 -0.86 4.79 -17.73
N PHE A 181 -0.08 5.04 -18.78
CA PHE A 181 1.17 5.80 -18.76
C PHE A 181 1.05 6.96 -19.74
N LYS A 182 1.32 8.19 -19.30
CA LYS A 182 1.30 9.40 -20.16
C LYS A 182 2.38 10.37 -19.72
N ALA A 183 3.31 10.69 -20.62
CA ALA A 183 4.29 11.78 -20.45
C ALA A 183 3.80 13.03 -21.19
N SER A 184 4.59 14.10 -21.26
CA SER A 184 4.13 15.38 -21.84
C SER A 184 3.71 15.23 -23.31
N HIS A 185 4.67 15.07 -24.21
CA HIS A 185 4.44 15.01 -25.66
C HIS A 185 4.41 13.58 -26.25
N TRP A 186 4.25 12.57 -25.40
CA TRP A 186 4.08 11.19 -25.84
C TRP A 186 2.65 10.71 -25.64
N LEU A 187 2.13 9.94 -26.59
CA LEU A 187 0.83 9.30 -26.52
C LEU A 187 0.69 8.35 -25.33
N ARG A 188 -0.52 8.28 -24.78
CA ARG A 188 -0.86 7.37 -23.68
C ARG A 188 -0.72 5.91 -24.11
N VAL A 189 -0.23 5.08 -23.20
CA VAL A 189 -0.24 3.62 -23.32
C VAL A 189 -0.98 3.02 -22.13
N VAL A 190 -1.83 2.01 -22.33
CA VAL A 190 -2.57 1.31 -21.27
C VAL A 190 -2.23 -0.19 -21.28
N VAL A 191 -1.63 -0.67 -20.19
CA VAL A 191 -1.42 -2.11 -19.97
C VAL A 191 -2.63 -2.67 -19.23
N GLN A 192 -3.41 -3.51 -19.91
CA GLN A 192 -4.65 -4.05 -19.36
C GLN A 192 -4.44 -5.31 -18.51
N GLY A 193 -5.28 -5.49 -17.49
CA GLY A 193 -5.41 -6.77 -16.78
C GLY A 193 -4.20 -7.17 -15.92
N VAL A 194 -3.46 -6.22 -15.36
CA VAL A 194 -2.35 -6.49 -14.46
C VAL A 194 -2.88 -6.98 -13.11
N GLU A 195 -2.63 -8.25 -12.78
CA GLU A 195 -3.09 -8.87 -11.53
C GLU A 195 -2.04 -8.75 -10.41
N VAL A 196 -2.41 -8.10 -9.32
CA VAL A 196 -1.66 -8.06 -8.05
C VAL A 196 -2.38 -8.99 -7.07
N VAL A 197 -1.71 -10.05 -6.62
CA VAL A 197 -2.35 -11.07 -5.75
C VAL A 197 -1.66 -11.19 -4.41
N ASN A 198 -0.43 -11.70 -4.41
CA ASN A 198 0.31 -11.98 -3.18
C ASN A 198 1.84 -11.80 -3.31
N THR A 199 2.30 -11.12 -4.37
CA THR A 199 3.72 -10.86 -4.64
C THR A 199 3.87 -9.63 -5.54
N ASP A 200 5.08 -9.08 -5.60
CA ASP A 200 5.44 -7.98 -6.50
C ASP A 200 5.29 -8.39 -7.97
N VAL A 201 4.79 -7.47 -8.79
CA VAL A 201 4.64 -7.65 -10.23
C VAL A 201 5.79 -6.94 -10.93
N THR A 202 6.48 -7.66 -11.83
CA THR A 202 7.62 -7.13 -12.58
C THR A 202 7.44 -7.37 -14.09
N GLY A 203 8.19 -6.64 -14.92
CA GLY A 203 8.15 -6.78 -16.37
C GLY A 203 6.94 -6.12 -17.04
N ILE A 204 6.37 -5.09 -16.40
CA ILE A 204 5.36 -4.23 -17.01
C ILE A 204 6.09 -3.17 -17.84
N ASP A 205 6.63 -3.58 -18.98
CA ASP A 205 7.40 -2.70 -19.85
C ASP A 205 6.49 -2.00 -20.86
N VAL A 206 6.71 -0.71 -21.09
CA VAL A 206 5.94 0.11 -22.05
C VAL A 206 6.86 0.99 -22.89
N SER A 207 6.42 1.33 -24.09
CA SER A 207 7.12 2.21 -25.00
C SER A 207 6.16 3.28 -25.49
N LEU A 208 6.41 4.52 -25.10
CA LEU A 208 5.52 5.65 -25.33
C LEU A 208 5.85 6.29 -26.68
N THR A 209 4.84 6.51 -27.51
CA THR A 209 5.02 7.06 -28.87
C THR A 209 5.04 8.57 -28.83
N ASN A 210 6.08 9.18 -29.38
CA ASN A 210 6.33 10.62 -29.34
C ASN A 210 5.51 11.40 -30.40
N GLY A 211 5.21 12.68 -30.17
CA GLY A 211 4.72 13.62 -31.20
C GLY A 211 3.42 14.37 -30.89
N ASP A 212 2.84 14.15 -29.70
CA ASP A 212 1.59 14.76 -29.23
C ASP A 212 1.89 16.06 -28.47
N ILE A 213 2.30 17.09 -29.21
CA ILE A 213 2.79 18.36 -28.68
C ILE A 213 1.69 19.13 -27.94
N ASP A 214 0.45 19.06 -28.42
CA ASP A 214 -0.66 19.77 -27.78
C ASP A 214 -1.38 18.98 -26.69
N GLY A 215 -1.03 17.70 -26.54
CA GLY A 215 -1.44 16.84 -25.44
C GLY A 215 -2.85 16.27 -25.58
N ASP A 216 -3.43 16.30 -26.78
CA ASP A 216 -4.78 15.79 -27.06
C ASP A 216 -4.84 14.26 -27.25
N ASN A 217 -3.69 13.58 -27.14
CA ASN A 217 -3.52 12.13 -27.28
C ASN A 217 -3.63 11.64 -28.73
N GLU A 218 -3.43 12.53 -29.71
CA GLU A 218 -3.28 12.21 -31.13
C GLU A 218 -2.04 12.93 -31.70
N VAL A 219 -1.48 12.43 -32.81
CA VAL A 219 -0.42 13.14 -33.55
C VAL A 219 -1.01 13.67 -34.85
N THR A 220 -1.30 14.95 -34.91
CA THR A 220 -2.10 15.58 -35.97
C THR A 220 -1.42 16.80 -36.60
N LEU A 221 -2.18 17.54 -37.42
CA LEU A 221 -1.73 18.83 -37.97
C LEU A 221 -1.66 19.93 -36.90
N PHE A 222 -2.33 19.78 -35.76
CA PHE A 222 -2.26 20.76 -34.69
C PHE A 222 -0.90 20.70 -33.99
N ASP A 223 -0.36 19.51 -33.74
CA ASP A 223 1.01 19.30 -33.27
C ASP A 223 2.04 19.88 -34.24
N PHE A 224 1.86 19.61 -35.54
CA PHE A 224 2.72 20.21 -36.55
C PHE A 224 2.68 21.74 -36.51
N GLY A 225 1.50 22.34 -36.30
CA GLY A 225 1.35 23.78 -36.10
C GLY A 225 2.11 24.30 -34.88
N ALA A 226 2.06 23.56 -33.76
CA ALA A 226 2.79 23.89 -32.54
C ALA A 226 4.32 23.80 -32.74
N LEU A 227 4.79 22.76 -33.44
CA LEU A 227 6.20 22.62 -33.82
C LEU A 227 6.68 23.79 -34.67
N VAL A 228 5.92 24.15 -35.72
CA VAL A 228 6.27 25.27 -36.61
C VAL A 228 6.31 26.60 -35.87
N ALA A 229 5.42 26.82 -34.90
CA ALA A 229 5.42 28.03 -34.09
C ALA A 229 6.71 28.18 -33.24
N ALA A 230 7.28 27.06 -32.79
CA ALA A 230 8.49 27.01 -31.99
C ALA A 230 9.77 26.80 -32.83
N PHE A 231 9.67 26.64 -34.14
CA PHE A 231 10.80 26.26 -34.99
C PHE A 231 11.99 27.23 -34.90
N GLY A 232 13.19 26.68 -34.72
CA GLY A 232 14.46 27.39 -34.58
C GLY A 232 14.64 28.09 -33.23
N SER A 233 13.80 27.78 -32.23
CA SER A 233 13.91 28.34 -30.88
C SER A 233 14.71 27.44 -29.95
N VAL A 234 15.32 28.07 -28.95
CA VAL A 234 16.01 27.41 -27.82
C VAL A 234 15.46 27.93 -26.48
N PRO A 235 15.76 27.28 -25.33
CA PRO A 235 15.34 27.78 -24.02
C PRO A 235 15.69 29.25 -23.78
N GLY A 236 14.67 30.05 -23.52
CA GLY A 236 14.79 31.50 -23.29
C GLY A 236 14.28 32.37 -24.44
N ASP A 237 14.08 31.79 -25.62
CA ASP A 237 13.43 32.48 -26.73
C ASP A 237 11.93 32.66 -26.46
N GLY A 238 11.35 33.73 -27.03
CA GLY A 238 9.95 34.08 -26.79
C GLY A 238 8.93 33.09 -27.38
N ASN A 239 9.35 32.29 -28.36
CA ASN A 239 8.53 31.24 -28.99
C ASN A 239 8.95 29.83 -28.58
N TRP A 240 9.80 29.68 -27.57
CA TRP A 240 10.19 28.37 -27.05
C TRP A 240 8.98 27.59 -26.53
N ASN A 241 8.78 26.39 -27.06
CA ASN A 241 7.86 25.39 -26.54
C ASN A 241 8.65 24.12 -26.19
N PRO A 242 8.82 23.78 -24.90
CA PRO A 242 9.57 22.59 -24.52
C PRO A 242 8.94 21.28 -25.02
N ASP A 243 7.63 21.27 -25.29
CA ASP A 243 6.96 20.09 -25.83
C ASP A 243 7.14 19.95 -27.36
N ALA A 244 7.69 20.95 -28.04
CA ALA A 244 8.05 20.86 -29.46
C ALA A 244 9.50 20.41 -29.71
N ASP A 245 10.33 20.34 -28.65
CA ASP A 245 11.65 19.70 -28.63
C ASP A 245 11.46 18.21 -28.34
N LEU A 246 11.08 17.47 -29.39
CA LEU A 246 10.68 16.07 -29.33
C LEU A 246 11.86 15.13 -29.15
N ASP A 247 13.05 15.50 -29.67
CA ASP A 247 14.25 14.70 -29.46
C ASP A 247 15.07 15.11 -28.22
N GLY A 248 14.73 16.23 -27.59
CA GLY A 248 15.28 16.64 -26.30
C GLY A 248 16.68 17.22 -26.37
N ASP A 249 17.12 17.71 -27.53
CA ASP A 249 18.43 18.30 -27.72
C ASP A 249 18.51 19.80 -27.35
N LEU A 250 17.38 20.37 -26.89
CA LEU A 250 17.19 21.76 -26.49
C LEU A 250 17.14 22.76 -27.66
N GLU A 251 16.83 22.32 -28.87
CA GLU A 251 16.57 23.17 -30.03
C GLU A 251 15.46 22.59 -30.92
N VAL A 252 14.42 23.38 -31.23
CA VAL A 252 13.36 22.88 -32.12
C VAL A 252 13.81 22.97 -33.58
N THR A 253 14.06 21.84 -34.23
CA THR A 253 14.64 21.76 -35.59
C THR A 253 13.88 20.82 -36.54
N LEU A 254 14.52 20.49 -37.67
CA LEU A 254 14.01 19.47 -38.60
C LEU A 254 14.13 18.05 -38.05
N PHE A 255 14.93 17.82 -37.00
CA PHE A 255 15.02 16.50 -36.36
C PHE A 255 13.74 16.19 -35.57
N ASP A 256 13.19 17.15 -34.83
CA ASP A 256 11.87 17.05 -34.18
C ASP A 256 10.76 16.83 -35.21
N PHE A 257 10.80 17.59 -36.31
CA PHE A 257 9.86 17.37 -37.40
C PHE A 257 9.95 15.93 -37.95
N GLY A 258 11.15 15.35 -37.99
CA GLY A 258 11.36 13.96 -38.36
C GLY A 258 10.72 12.97 -37.37
N VAL A 259 10.70 13.28 -36.07
CA VAL A 259 9.98 12.51 -35.04
C VAL A 259 8.47 12.60 -35.27
N LEU A 260 7.94 13.82 -35.39
CA LEU A 260 6.51 14.07 -35.59
C LEU A 260 5.98 13.35 -36.84
N VAL A 261 6.65 13.49 -37.99
CA VAL A 261 6.21 12.87 -39.25
C VAL A 261 6.23 11.34 -39.17
N ARG A 262 7.18 10.75 -38.44
CA ARG A 262 7.26 9.30 -38.26
C ARG A 262 6.03 8.74 -37.54
N ASN A 263 5.48 9.52 -36.61
CA ASN A 263 4.36 9.11 -35.76
C ASN A 263 3.03 9.77 -36.18
N PHE A 264 3.00 10.49 -37.32
CA PHE A 264 1.81 11.22 -37.77
C PHE A 264 0.59 10.31 -37.96
N GLY A 265 -0.54 10.72 -37.38
CA GLY A 265 -1.79 9.96 -37.36
C GLY A 265 -1.85 8.87 -36.29
N ALA A 266 -0.84 8.76 -35.41
CA ALA A 266 -0.91 7.90 -34.25
C ALA A 266 -1.90 8.45 -33.21
N ILE A 267 -2.53 7.55 -32.46
CA ILE A 267 -3.53 7.84 -31.43
C ILE A 267 -3.13 7.03 -30.21
N GLY A 268 -3.13 7.64 -29.03
CA GLY A 268 -2.84 6.95 -27.78
C GLY A 268 -4.00 6.06 -27.33
N ASP A 269 -3.72 5.19 -26.37
CA ASP A 269 -4.75 4.38 -25.74
C ASP A 269 -5.71 5.26 -24.92
N GLU A 270 -6.93 4.74 -24.68
CA GLU A 270 -7.96 5.37 -23.84
C GLU A 270 -7.85 4.95 -22.37
#